data_AF-A0A267M8K2-F1
#
_entry.id   AF-A0A267M8K2-F1
#
_cell.length_a   1.000
_cell.length_b   1.000
_cell.length_c   1.000
_cell.angle_alpha   90.00
_cell.angle_beta   90.00
_cell.angle_gamma   90.00
#
_symmetry.space_group_name_H-M   'P 1'
#
loop_
_entity.id
_entity.type
_entity.pdbx_description
1 polymer ?
#
loop_
_entity_poly.entity_id
_entity_poly.type
_entity_poly.pdbx_seq_one_letter_code
_entity_poly.pdbx_strand_id
1 'polypeptide(L)'
;MLPDYDPEYVDYLFSRIVHDMSEKYIIEIFTKYFDCSIEQVEKAIKKGYEAERPLIFHDYIGSALLDASINDNPEQARNALNDDFKIWELIELRNN
;
A
#
# COMPACT_ATOMS: atom_id res chain seq x y z
N MET A 1 -3.88 -8.85 -10.50
CA MET A 1 -3.23 -7.59 -10.97
C MET A 1 -2.97 -6.75 -9.72
N LEU A 2 -1.98 -5.87 -9.70
CA LEU A 2 -1.94 -4.87 -8.62
C LEU A 2 -3.25 -4.07 -8.65
N PRO A 3 -3.72 -3.50 -7.53
CA PRO A 3 -4.95 -2.73 -7.53
C PRO A 3 -4.88 -1.65 -8.64
N ASP A 4 -6.01 -1.38 -9.31
CA ASP A 4 -6.14 -0.42 -10.42
C ASP A 4 -5.97 1.04 -9.96
N TYR A 5 -4.83 1.34 -9.34
CA TYR A 5 -4.39 2.68 -9.00
C TYR A 5 -3.29 3.15 -9.95
N ASP A 6 -3.00 4.44 -9.90
CA ASP A 6 -1.87 5.03 -10.61
C ASP A 6 -0.55 4.30 -10.27
N PRO A 7 0.28 3.94 -11.26
CA PRO A 7 1.56 3.28 -11.00
C PRO A 7 2.49 4.06 -10.06
N GLU A 8 2.47 5.39 -10.11
CA GLU A 8 3.26 6.25 -9.20
C GLU A 8 2.74 6.14 -7.77
N TYR A 9 1.41 6.07 -7.60
CA TYR A 9 0.82 5.80 -6.30
C TYR A 9 1.23 4.41 -5.76
N VAL A 10 1.24 3.38 -6.60
CA VAL A 10 1.64 2.04 -6.16
C VAL A 10 3.10 2.02 -5.71
N ASP A 11 4.01 2.64 -6.46
CA ASP A 11 5.40 2.75 -6.05
C ASP A 11 5.54 3.59 -4.75
N TYR A 12 4.74 4.66 -4.59
CA TYR A 12 4.65 5.47 -3.36
C TYR A 12 4.06 4.73 -2.15
N LEU A 13 3.08 3.85 -2.37
CA LEU A 13 2.48 3.03 -1.32
C LEU A 13 3.50 2.01 -0.81
N PHE A 14 4.16 1.29 -1.72
CA PHE A 14 5.14 0.28 -1.37
C PHE A 14 6.39 0.86 -0.75
N SER A 15 6.83 2.07 -1.12
CA SER A 15 7.96 2.76 -0.46
C SER A 15 7.67 3.13 1.00
N ARG A 16 6.40 3.18 1.42
CA ARG A 16 6.01 3.40 2.81
C ARG A 16 5.85 2.10 3.58
N ILE A 17 4.97 1.21 3.10
CA ILE A 17 4.53 0.04 3.89
C ILE A 17 5.64 -0.99 4.14
N VAL A 18 6.66 -1.09 3.29
CA VAL A 18 7.76 -2.06 3.45
C VAL A 18 8.66 -1.76 4.66
N HIS A 19 8.65 -0.52 5.15
CA HIS A 19 9.44 -0.11 6.31
C HIS A 19 8.72 -0.29 7.64
N ASP A 20 7.39 -0.38 7.61
CA ASP A 20 6.54 -0.36 8.81
C ASP A 20 5.74 -1.67 8.98
N MET A 21 5.69 -2.52 7.95
CA MET A 21 5.02 -3.82 7.97
C MET A 21 5.94 -4.91 7.39
N SER A 22 5.94 -6.09 8.01
CA SER A 22 6.71 -7.24 7.49
C SER A 22 6.19 -7.70 6.13
N GLU A 23 7.09 -8.10 5.22
CA GLU A 23 6.76 -8.62 3.89
C GLU A 23 5.69 -9.72 3.90
N LYS A 24 5.74 -10.61 4.90
CA LYS A 24 4.73 -11.67 5.08
C LYS A 24 3.31 -11.12 5.10
N TYR A 25 3.06 -10.06 5.87
CA TYR A 25 1.73 -9.47 5.99
C TYR A 25 1.35 -8.68 4.75
N ILE A 26 2.31 -8.01 4.10
CA ILE A 26 2.08 -7.34 2.81
C ILE A 26 1.61 -8.39 1.78
N ILE A 27 2.35 -9.49 1.62
CA ILE A 27 1.99 -10.56 0.69
C ILE A 27 0.61 -11.13 1.02
N GLU A 28 0.34 -11.44 2.30
CA GLU A 28 -0.95 -11.99 2.73
C GLU A 28 -2.11 -11.06 2.40
N ILE A 29 -2.01 -9.77 2.75
CA ILE A 29 -3.07 -8.78 2.53
C ILE A 29 -3.34 -8.57 1.03
N PHE A 30 -2.30 -8.38 0.23
CA PHE A 30 -2.43 -8.10 -1.19
C PHE A 30 -2.93 -9.29 -2.01
N THR A 31 -2.49 -10.50 -1.67
CA THR A 31 -2.99 -11.72 -2.31
C THR A 31 -4.41 -12.07 -1.89
N LYS A 32 -4.78 -11.84 -0.62
CA LYS A 32 -6.10 -12.19 -0.09
C LYS A 32 -7.20 -11.20 -0.49
N TYR A 33 -6.94 -9.90 -0.45
CA TYR A 33 -7.99 -8.88 -0.59
C TYR A 33 -7.98 -8.14 -1.93
N PHE A 34 -6.89 -8.24 -2.70
CA PHE A 34 -6.66 -7.43 -3.91
C PHE A 34 -6.29 -8.24 -5.16
N ASP A 35 -6.47 -9.57 -5.13
CA ASP A 35 -6.25 -10.45 -6.28
C ASP A 35 -4.86 -10.27 -6.95
N CYS A 36 -3.86 -9.98 -6.13
CA CYS A 36 -2.47 -9.92 -6.56
C CYS A 36 -1.86 -11.33 -6.55
N SER A 37 -0.97 -11.63 -7.49
CA SER A 37 -0.10 -12.81 -7.35
C SER A 37 1.03 -12.52 -6.37
N ILE A 38 1.57 -13.55 -5.72
CA ILE A 38 2.75 -13.42 -4.84
C ILE A 38 3.89 -12.72 -5.58
N GLU A 39 4.18 -13.14 -6.81
CA GLU A 39 5.26 -12.57 -7.64
C GLU A 39 5.06 -11.05 -7.90
N GLN A 40 3.80 -10.60 -8.08
CA GLN A 40 3.51 -9.18 -8.24
C GLN A 40 3.84 -8.40 -6.96
N VAL A 41 3.48 -8.95 -5.80
CA VAL A 41 3.71 -8.29 -4.51
C VAL A 41 5.20 -8.29 -4.17
N GLU A 42 5.92 -9.40 -4.37
CA GLU A 42 7.37 -9.46 -4.13
C GLU A 42 8.15 -8.47 -4.99
N LYS A 43 7.77 -8.29 -6.26
CA LYS A 43 8.37 -7.27 -7.13
C LYS A 43 8.10 -5.86 -6.62
N ALA A 44 6.88 -5.58 -6.15
CA ALA A 44 6.51 -4.28 -5.59
C ALA A 44 7.24 -4.00 -4.27
N ILE A 45 7.36 -4.99 -3.39
CA ILE A 45 8.16 -4.91 -2.15
C ILE A 45 9.61 -4.55 -2.45
N LYS A 46 10.23 -5.27 -3.40
CA LYS A 46 11.62 -4.99 -3.79
C LYS A 46 11.82 -3.55 -4.25
N LYS A 47 10.94 -3.07 -5.13
CA LYS A 47 10.95 -1.67 -5.58
C LYS A 47 10.75 -0.69 -4.42
N GLY A 48 9.85 -1.00 -3.48
CA GLY A 48 9.59 -0.19 -2.30
C GLY A 48 10.84 0.05 -1.46
N TYR A 49 11.68 -0.98 -1.26
CA TYR A 49 12.96 -0.82 -0.55
C TYR A 49 14.03 -0.02 -1.32
N GLU A 50 13.92 0.06 -2.64
CA GLU A 50 14.84 0.81 -3.51
C GLU A 50 14.44 2.30 -3.61
N ALA A 51 13.19 2.64 -3.28
CA ALA A 51 12.65 4.00 -3.35
C ALA A 51 13.07 4.87 -2.15
N GLU A 52 13.14 6.19 -2.35
CA GLU A 52 13.35 7.12 -1.25
C GLU A 52 12.12 7.14 -0.35
N ARG A 53 12.32 6.84 0.95
CA ARG A 53 11.23 6.85 1.93
C ARG A 53 10.65 8.27 2.05
N PRO A 54 9.35 8.47 1.79
CA PRO A 54 8.72 9.76 2.03
C PRO A 54 8.87 10.17 3.51
N LEU A 55 9.38 11.39 3.75
CA LEU A 55 9.54 11.96 5.11
C LEU A 55 8.21 12.27 5.81
N ILE A 56 7.12 12.22 5.06
CA ILE A 56 5.80 12.71 5.45
C ILE A 56 4.94 11.46 5.63
N PHE A 57 4.33 11.35 6.82
CA PHE A 57 3.44 10.28 7.30
C PHE A 57 4.10 9.15 8.10
N HIS A 58 3.89 9.20 9.42
CA HIS A 58 3.80 7.98 10.23
C HIS A 58 2.60 7.15 9.72
N ASP A 59 2.84 5.87 9.50
CA ASP A 59 2.19 5.07 8.47
C ASP A 59 0.79 4.56 8.87
N TYR A 60 -0.19 5.47 8.81
CA TYR A 60 -1.60 5.18 9.01
C TYR A 60 -2.09 4.03 8.12
N ILE A 61 -1.59 3.95 6.88
CA ILE A 61 -2.03 2.95 5.91
C ILE A 61 -1.57 1.53 6.28
N GLY A 62 -0.32 1.35 6.69
CA GLY A 62 0.18 0.04 7.15
C GLY A 62 -0.63 -0.51 8.32
N SER A 63 -0.95 0.35 9.29
CA SER A 63 -1.78 -0.01 10.45
C SER A 63 -3.23 -0.33 10.05
N ALA A 64 -3.83 0.45 9.15
CA ALA A 64 -5.19 0.23 8.67
C ALA A 64 -5.33 -1.08 7.87
N LEU A 65 -4.34 -1.42 7.05
CA LEU A 65 -4.28 -2.68 6.30
C LEU A 65 -4.13 -3.89 7.25
N LEU A 66 -3.29 -3.77 8.28
CA LEU A 66 -3.14 -4.81 9.30
C LEU A 66 -4.44 -5.01 10.10
N ASP A 67 -5.10 -3.93 10.52
CA ASP A 67 -6.38 -4.00 11.25
C ASP A 67 -7.47 -4.64 10.39
N ALA A 68 -7.57 -4.27 9.11
CA ALA A 68 -8.47 -4.93 8.17
C ALA A 68 -8.17 -6.42 8.02
N SER A 69 -6.89 -6.80 8.04
CA SER A 69 -6.47 -8.20 8.00
C SER A 69 -6.88 -8.98 9.24
N ILE A 70 -6.65 -8.40 10.43
CA ILE A 70 -7.02 -8.99 11.74
C ILE A 70 -8.54 -9.20 11.82
N ASN A 71 -9.32 -8.26 11.30
CA ASN A 71 -10.78 -8.31 11.31
C ASN A 71 -11.39 -9.08 10.12
N ASP A 72 -10.56 -9.69 9.26
CA ASP A 72 -10.98 -10.37 8.03
C ASP A 72 -11.94 -9.54 7.16
N ASN A 73 -11.66 -8.24 7.04
CA ASN A 73 -12.57 -7.27 6.44
C ASN A 73 -12.03 -6.71 5.11
N PRO A 74 -12.40 -7.30 3.96
CA PRO A 74 -11.91 -6.86 2.66
C PRO A 74 -12.44 -5.47 2.25
N GLU A 75 -13.59 -5.05 2.75
CA GLU A 75 -14.11 -3.70 2.50
C GLU A 75 -13.28 -2.65 3.24
N GLN A 76 -12.89 -2.93 4.48
CA GLN A 76 -12.00 -2.05 5.24
C GLN A 76 -10.63 -1.92 4.58
N ALA A 77 -10.06 -3.01 4.07
CA ALA A 77 -8.80 -2.97 3.33
C ALA A 77 -8.91 -2.09 2.08
N ARG A 78 -10.01 -2.23 1.31
CA ARG A 78 -10.27 -1.40 0.14
C ARG A 78 -10.46 0.08 0.49
N ASN A 79 -11.21 0.38 1.54
CA ASN A 79 -11.40 1.76 2.01
C ASN A 79 -10.09 2.40 2.45
N ALA A 80 -9.22 1.64 3.13
CA ALA A 80 -7.91 2.13 3.53
C ALA A 80 -7.06 2.57 2.32
N LEU A 81 -6.97 1.73 1.27
CA LEU A 81 -6.25 2.11 0.04
C LEU A 81 -6.92 3.27 -0.69
N ASN A 82 -8.25 3.29 -0.79
CA ASN A 82 -8.98 4.37 -1.47
C ASN A 82 -8.77 5.73 -0.80
N ASP A 83 -8.79 5.77 0.53
CA ASP A 83 -8.61 7.00 1.27
C ASP A 83 -7.16 7.48 1.24
N ASP A 84 -6.20 6.57 1.31
CA ASP A 84 -4.78 6.87 1.13
C ASP A 84 -4.47 7.37 -0.28
N PHE A 85 -5.07 6.76 -1.32
CA PHE A 85 -4.97 7.22 -2.70
C PHE A 85 -5.50 8.65 -2.88
N LYS A 86 -6.67 8.99 -2.33
CA LYS A 86 -7.21 10.36 -2.37
C LYS A 86 -6.29 11.37 -1.69
N ILE A 87 -5.65 10.98 -0.58
CA ILE A 87 -4.68 11.84 0.12
C ILE A 87 -3.46 12.08 -0.77
N TRP A 88 -2.93 11.03 -1.38
CA TRP A 88 -1.82 11.15 -2.34
C TRP A 88 -2.19 12.05 -3.53
N GLU A 89 -3.36 11.85 -4.14
CA GLU A 89 -3.84 12.67 -5.27
C GLU A 89 -3.92 14.16 -4.88
N LEU A 90 -4.40 14.48 -3.67
CA LEU A 90 -4.44 15.85 -3.16
C LEU A 90 -3.05 16.46 -2.92
N ILE A 91 -2.06 15.64 -2.58
CA ILE A 91 -0.66 16.08 -2.41
C ILE A 91 -0.05 16.37 -3.79
N GLU A 92 -0.21 15.46 -4.74
CA GLU A 92 0.30 15.63 -6.11
C GLU A 92 -0.33 16.84 -6.81
N LEU A 93 -1.63 17.07 -6.64
CA LEU A 93 -2.31 18.26 -7.16
C LEU A 93 -1.80 19.58 -6.58
N ARG A 94 -1.20 19.57 -5.37
CA ARG A 94 -0.63 20.78 -4.74
C ARG A 94 0.82 21.03 -5.13
N ASN A 95 1.51 19.99 -5.61
CA ASN A 95 2.91 20.06 -6.03
C ASN A 95 3.07 20.42 -7.52
N ASN A 96 1.98 20.41 -8.29
CA ASN A 96 1.89 20.84 -9.69
C ASN A 96 1.27 22.23 -9.83
#